data_AF-W2SKN7-F1
#
_entry.id   AF-W2SKN7-F1
#
_cell.length_a   1.000
_cell.length_b   1.000
_cell.length_c   1.000
_cell.angle_alpha   90.00
_cell.angle_beta   90.00
_cell.angle_gamma   90.00
#
_symmetry.space_group_name_H-M   'P 1'
#
loop_
_entity.id
_entity.type
_entity.pdbx_description
1 polymer ?
#
loop_
_entity_poly.entity_id
_entity_poly.type
_entity_poly.pdbx_seq_one_letter_code
_entity_poly.pdbx_strand_id
1 'polypeptide(L)'
;MTTALAQGYRKFKAIAVATELEKPGSPCGICRQFLIEFGNYRVTLGSSTSDNVMKITTAELLPHAFTPAALDDHAVETGKGKK
;
A
#
# COMPACT_ATOMS: atom_id res chain seq x y z
N MET A 1 4.97 5.68 7.83
CA MET A 1 3.56 5.85 7.41
C MET A 1 2.66 6.20 8.59
N THR A 2 2.75 5.47 9.71
CA THR A 2 2.04 5.76 10.99
C THR A 2 2.15 7.21 11.46
N THR A 3 3.34 7.83 11.37
CA THR A 3 3.52 9.25 11.72
C THR A 3 2.64 10.19 10.89
N ALA A 4 2.51 9.95 9.59
CA ALA A 4 1.64 10.77 8.73
C ALA A 4 0.17 10.59 9.13
N LEU A 5 -0.23 9.36 9.48
CA LEU A 5 -1.58 9.10 10.00
C LEU A 5 -1.82 9.79 11.34
N ALA A 6 -0.85 9.78 12.25
CA ALA A 6 -0.92 10.47 13.53
C ALA A 6 -1.07 12.00 13.36
N GLN A 7 -0.51 12.55 12.28
CA GLN A 7 -0.64 13.96 11.90
C GLN A 7 -1.91 14.28 11.09
N GLY A 8 -2.83 13.32 10.93
CA GLY A 8 -4.11 13.54 10.24
C GLY A 8 -4.09 13.37 8.72
N TYR A 9 -2.95 13.07 8.10
CA TYR A 9 -2.91 12.78 6.67
C TYR A 9 -3.60 11.44 6.37
N ARG A 10 -4.45 11.40 5.35
CA ARG A 10 -5.22 10.20 4.96
C ARG A 10 -5.18 9.86 3.47
N LYS A 11 -4.73 10.79 2.62
CA LYS A 11 -4.67 10.60 1.17
C LYS A 11 -3.21 10.69 0.71
N PHE A 12 -2.71 9.62 0.11
CA PHE A 12 -1.33 9.51 -0.33
C PHE A 12 -1.24 9.47 -1.85
N LYS A 13 -0.29 10.20 -2.43
CA LYS A 13 -0.04 10.21 -3.88
C LYS A 13 1.08 9.26 -4.30
N ALA A 14 2.07 9.07 -3.42
CA ALA A 14 3.21 8.20 -3.63
C ALA A 14 3.95 7.92 -2.32
N ILE A 15 4.76 6.86 -2.32
CA ILE A 15 5.79 6.59 -1.30
C ILE A 15 7.07 6.10 -1.98
N ALA A 16 8.23 6.39 -1.38
CA ALA A 16 9.51 5.83 -1.77
C ALA A 16 10.06 4.94 -0.64
N VAL A 17 10.64 3.79 -1.01
CA VAL A 17 11.32 2.87 -0.09
C VAL A 17 12.71 2.62 -0.64
N ALA A 18 13.74 2.85 0.16
CA ALA A 18 15.13 2.66 -0.23
C ALA A 18 15.80 1.61 0.66
N THR A 19 16.66 0.79 0.06
CA THR A 19 17.46 -0.23 0.75
C THR A 19 18.90 -0.17 0.28
N GLU A 20 19.85 -0.57 1.13
CA GLU A 20 21.28 -0.69 0.78
C GLU A 20 21.63 -1.96 -0.01
N LEU A 21 20.64 -2.55 -0.68
CA LEU A 21 20.80 -3.70 -1.56
C LEU A 21 21.03 -3.21 -3.00
N GLU A 22 21.84 -3.92 -3.77
CA GLU A 22 22.08 -3.60 -5.19
C GLU A 22 20.77 -3.58 -5.99
N LYS A 23 19.87 -4.56 -5.76
CA LYS A 23 18.50 -4.54 -6.28
C LYS A 23 17.55 -3.93 -5.25
N PRO A 24 16.59 -3.07 -5.64
CA PRO A 24 15.63 -2.50 -4.72
C PRO A 24 14.88 -3.57 -3.91
N GLY A 25 14.94 -3.48 -2.59
CA GLY A 25 14.21 -4.38 -1.70
C GLY A 25 12.71 -4.13 -1.74
N SER A 26 11.93 -5.18 -1.99
CA SER A 26 10.47 -5.09 -1.91
C SER A 26 10.01 -5.02 -0.45
N PRO A 27 8.96 -4.25 -0.12
CA PRO A 27 8.39 -4.22 1.23
C PRO A 27 7.94 -5.62 1.69
N CYS A 28 8.06 -5.90 3.00
CA CYS A 28 7.55 -7.14 3.60
C CYS A 28 6.01 -7.21 3.58
N GLY A 29 5.44 -8.40 3.83
CA GLY A 29 4.00 -8.64 3.70
C GLY A 29 3.12 -7.68 4.52
N ILE A 30 3.45 -7.46 5.80
CA ILE A 30 2.70 -6.55 6.66
C ILE A 30 2.75 -5.10 6.17
N CYS A 31 3.90 -4.66 5.64
CA CYS A 31 4.03 -3.33 5.05
C CYS A 31 3.15 -3.21 3.81
N ARG A 32 3.14 -4.21 2.91
CA ARG A 32 2.28 -4.19 1.72
C ARG A 32 0.81 -4.08 2.10
N GLN A 33 0.36 -4.88 3.05
CA GLN A 33 -1.01 -4.87 3.56
C GLN A 33 -1.37 -3.51 4.19
N PHE A 34 -0.48 -2.96 5.00
CA PHE A 34 -0.69 -1.66 5.63
C PHE A 34 -0.73 -0.52 4.60
N LEU A 35 0.11 -0.57 3.55
CA LEU A 35 0.11 0.45 2.49
C LEU A 35 -1.21 0.46 1.70
N ILE A 36 -1.69 -0.72 1.25
CA ILE A 36 -2.88 -0.82 0.40
C ILE A 36 -4.18 -0.47 1.14
N GLU A 37 -4.21 -0.58 2.47
CA GLU A 37 -5.35 -0.16 3.30
C GLU A 37 -5.68 1.34 3.16
N PHE A 38 -4.68 2.16 2.79
CA PHE A 38 -4.85 3.60 2.54
C PHE A 38 -4.94 3.96 1.05
N GLY A 39 -5.27 2.97 0.21
CA GLY A 39 -5.62 3.14 -1.20
C GLY A 39 -4.56 2.69 -2.19
N ASN A 40 -4.91 2.79 -3.48
CA ASN A 40 -4.01 2.49 -4.58
C ASN A 40 -3.17 3.72 -4.96
N TYR A 41 -1.86 3.68 -4.72
CA TYR A 41 -0.95 4.78 -5.05
C TYR A 41 0.44 4.28 -5.46
N ARG A 42 1.25 5.18 -6.01
CA ARG A 42 2.57 4.86 -6.57
C ARG A 42 3.57 4.51 -5.47
N VAL A 43 4.36 3.48 -5.71
CA VAL A 43 5.48 3.06 -4.88
C VAL A 43 6.75 3.07 -5.72
N THR A 44 7.77 3.77 -5.25
CA THR A 44 9.10 3.77 -5.87
C THR A 44 10.05 3.02 -4.95
N LEU A 45 10.58 1.90 -5.40
CA LEU A 45 11.60 1.13 -4.70
C LEU A 45 12.96 1.52 -5.28
N GLY A 46 13.90 1.93 -4.43
CA GLY A 46 15.24 2.34 -4.83
C GLY A 46 16.33 1.54 -4.12
N SER A 47 17.46 1.42 -4.78
CA SER A 47 18.74 1.08 -4.17
C SER A 47 19.44 2.38 -3.76
N SER A 48 20.06 2.42 -2.58
CA SER A 48 20.99 3.52 -2.22
C SER A 48 22.43 3.26 -2.67
N THR A 49 22.72 2.06 -3.15
CA THR A 49 24.07 1.61 -3.56
C THR A 49 24.20 1.44 -5.07
N SER A 50 23.13 1.72 -5.84
CA SER A 50 23.11 1.70 -7.31
C SER A 50 22.00 2.61 -7.85
N ASP A 51 21.97 2.82 -9.16
CA ASP A 51 20.90 3.57 -9.84
C ASP A 51 19.63 2.73 -10.11
N ASN A 52 19.54 1.51 -9.55
CA ASN A 52 18.39 0.64 -9.77
C ASN A 52 17.14 1.21 -9.08
N VAL A 53 16.07 1.38 -9.86
CA VAL A 53 14.77 1.86 -9.39
C VAL A 53 13.66 1.00 -9.99
N MET A 54 12.70 0.62 -9.16
CA MET A 54 11.47 -0.05 -9.57
C MET A 54 10.27 0.82 -9.23
N LYS A 55 9.38 1.04 -10.21
CA LYS A 55 8.12 1.75 -10.00
C LYS A 55 6.99 0.73 -10.08
N ILE A 56 6.12 0.75 -9.09
CA ILE A 56 4.99 -0.16 -8.93
C ILE A 56 3.85 0.59 -8.22
N THR A 57 2.69 -0.01 -8.06
CA THR A 57 1.60 0.51 -7.23
C THR A 57 1.36 -0.38 -6.01
N THR A 58 0.63 0.12 -5.02
CA THR A 58 0.23 -0.70 -3.86
C THR A 58 -0.64 -1.88 -4.26
N ALA A 59 -1.50 -1.73 -5.29
CA ALA A 59 -2.34 -2.83 -5.81
C ALA A 59 -1.52 -3.92 -6.51
N GLU A 60 -0.46 -3.56 -7.24
CA GLU A 60 0.46 -4.53 -7.87
C GLU A 60 1.38 -5.20 -6.84
N LEU A 61 1.74 -4.51 -5.75
CA LEU A 61 2.53 -5.10 -4.66
C LEU A 61 1.76 -6.19 -3.90
N LEU A 62 0.44 -6.04 -3.77
CA LEU A 62 -0.42 -7.01 -3.12
C LEU A 62 -1.73 -7.19 -3.91
N PRO A 63 -1.71 -8.00 -4.97
CA PRO A 63 -2.91 -8.35 -5.72
C PRO A 63 -3.94 -9.02 -4.81
N HIS A 64 -5.23 -8.75 -5.05
CA HIS A 64 -6.34 -9.31 -4.27
C HIS A 64 -6.25 -9.04 -2.77
N ALA A 65 -5.66 -7.90 -2.38
CA ALA A 65 -5.57 -7.49 -0.99
C ALA A 65 -6.96 -7.40 -0.34
N PHE A 66 -7.05 -7.90 0.89
CA PHE A 66 -8.17 -7.60 1.75
C PHE A 66 -8.09 -6.13 2.18
N THR A 67 -9.12 -5.34 1.89
CA THR A 67 -9.18 -3.89 2.18
C THR A 67 -10.57 -3.54 2.73
N PRO A 68 -10.80 -2.32 3.24
CA PRO A 68 -12.13 -1.92 3.70
C PRO A 68 -13.25 -2.13 2.66
N ALA A 69 -12.94 -2.04 1.36
CA ALA A 69 -13.91 -2.31 0.29
C ALA A 69 -14.46 -3.75 0.32
N ALA A 70 -13.68 -4.73 0.76
CA ALA A 70 -14.14 -6.12 0.89
C ALA A 70 -15.21 -6.28 1.99
N LEU A 71 -15.30 -5.34 2.94
CA LEU A 71 -16.35 -5.33 3.96
C LEU A 71 -17.67 -4.77 3.41
N ASP A 72 -17.61 -3.85 2.45
CA ASP A 72 -18.79 -3.30 1.79
C ASP A 72 -19.50 -4.39 0.99
N ASP A 73 -18.74 -5.24 0.31
CA ASP A 73 -19.27 -6.41 -0.42
C ASP A 73 -20.04 -7.35 0.52
N HIS A 74 -19.49 -7.65 1.71
CA HIS A 74 -20.19 -8.47 2.71
C HIS A 74 -21.47 -7.79 3.26
N ALA A 75 -21.49 -6.47 3.41
CA ALA A 75 -22.69 -5.75 3.85
C ALA A 75 -23.82 -5.83 2.82
N VAL A 76 -23.46 -5.87 1.53
CA VAL A 76 -24.39 -6.11 0.41
C VAL A 76 -24.88 -7.58 0.41
N GLU A 77 -23.98 -8.54 0.55
CA GLU A 77 -24.30 -9.98 0.56
C GLU A 77 -25.18 -10.39 1.74
N THR A 78 -25.01 -9.77 2.91
CA THR A 78 -25.76 -10.11 4.13
C THR A 78 -27.03 -9.29 4.35
N GLY A 79 -27.39 -8.41 3.41
CA GLY A 79 -28.63 -7.62 3.46
C GLY A 79 -28.72 -6.59 4.59
N LYS A 80 -27.61 -6.29 5.27
CA LYS A 80 -27.57 -5.34 6.41
C LYS A 80 -27.46 -3.87 6.00
N GLY A 81 -27.35 -3.56 4.71
CA GLY A 81 -27.16 -2.21 4.17
C GLY A 81 -28.42 -1.42 3.80
N LYS A 82 -29.64 -1.98 3.96
CA LYS A 82 -30.89 -1.23 3.75
C LYS A 82 -31.39 -0.65 5.07
N LYS A 83 -30.93 0.55 5.41
CA LYS A 83 -31.69 1.48 6.26
C LYS A 83 -32.07 2.68 5.43
#